data_AF-A0A7S1QL88-F1
#
_entry.id   AF-A0A7S1QL88-F1
#
_cell.length_a   1.000
_cell.length_b   1.000
_cell.length_c   1.000
_cell.angle_alpha   90.00
_cell.angle_beta   90.00
_cell.angle_gamma   90.00
#
_symmetry.space_group_name_H-M   'P 1'
#
loop_
_entity.id
_entity.type
_entity.pdbx_description
1 polymer ?
#
loop_
_entity_poly.entity_id
_entity_poly.type
_entity_poly.pdbx_seq_one_letter_code
_entity_poly.pdbx_strand_id
1 'polypeptide(L)'
;EAVWCIANASAGGAPEQLRYLADIGILDPLCRLLTVSDSKMAAVALEAIGNVLQLGQVHKSEHGLPENPYAAVLVANGGHEHIQALLERPELHDLSVSVLEKHFADSAALTRTDARD
;
A
#
# COMPACT_ATOMS: atom_id res chain seq x y z
N GLU A 1 16.85 6.33 -0.07
CA GLU A 1 17.38 5.63 -1.27
C GLU A 1 16.56 4.40 -1.65
N ALA A 2 16.29 3.44 -0.75
CA ALA A 2 15.47 2.26 -1.04
C ALA A 2 14.07 2.59 -1.62
N VAL A 3 13.36 3.57 -1.03
CA VAL A 3 12.03 4.00 -1.52
C VAL A 3 12.10 4.62 -2.93
N TRP A 4 13.21 5.31 -3.24
CA TRP A 4 13.42 5.92 -4.57
C TRP A 4 13.83 4.87 -5.62
N CYS A 5 14.57 3.83 -5.21
CA CYS A 5 14.79 2.64 -6.04
C CYS A 5 13.50 1.88 -6.30
N ILE A 6 12.59 1.76 -5.33
CA ILE A 6 11.28 1.13 -5.52
C ILE A 6 10.42 1.96 -6.47
N ALA A 7 10.36 3.29 -6.29
CA ALA A 7 9.65 4.19 -7.18
C ALA A 7 10.17 4.08 -8.64
N ASN A 8 11.49 4.11 -8.84
CA ASN A 8 12.09 3.93 -10.16
C ASN A 8 11.89 2.51 -10.73
N ALA A 9 11.95 1.47 -9.89
CA ALA A 9 11.68 0.10 -10.30
C ALA A 9 10.21 -0.12 -10.68
N SER A 10 9.28 0.57 -10.00
CA SER A 10 7.85 0.51 -10.33
C SER A 10 7.46 1.34 -11.54
N ALA A 11 8.20 2.41 -11.85
CA ALA A 11 7.92 3.29 -13.00
C ALA A 11 8.52 2.80 -14.32
N GLY A 12 9.49 1.88 -14.29
CA GLY A 12 10.12 1.32 -15.51
C GLY A 12 11.14 0.21 -15.30
N GLY A 13 11.26 -0.36 -14.09
CA GLY A 13 12.12 -1.51 -13.80
C GLY A 13 11.42 -2.84 -14.04
N ALA A 14 12.21 -3.90 -14.13
CA ALA A 14 11.72 -5.25 -14.36
C ALA A 14 10.87 -5.71 -13.15
N PRO A 15 9.62 -6.17 -13.32
CA PRO A 15 8.71 -6.56 -12.23
C PRO A 15 9.31 -7.59 -11.26
N GLU A 16 10.33 -8.33 -11.69
CA GLU A 16 11.12 -9.26 -10.91
C GLU A 16 11.88 -8.59 -9.76
N GLN A 17 12.35 -7.34 -9.93
CA GLN A 17 13.03 -6.58 -8.87
C GLN A 17 12.05 -6.19 -7.77
N LEU A 18 10.85 -5.73 -8.14
CA LEU A 18 9.82 -5.37 -7.19
C LEU A 18 9.31 -6.61 -6.44
N ARG A 19 9.17 -7.74 -7.14
CA ARG A 19 8.87 -9.03 -6.53
C ARG A 19 9.92 -9.45 -5.52
N TYR A 20 11.20 -9.37 -5.88
CA TYR A 20 12.29 -9.70 -4.97
C TYR A 20 12.29 -8.81 -3.72
N LEU A 21 12.02 -7.51 -3.88
CA LEU A 21 11.89 -6.58 -2.75
C LEU A 21 10.69 -6.92 -1.86
N ALA A 22 9.57 -7.33 -2.45
CA ALA A 22 8.41 -7.78 -1.70
C ALA A 22 8.71 -9.09 -0.92
N ASP A 23 9.41 -10.03 -1.55
CA ASP A 23 9.82 -11.32 -0.94
C ASP A 23 10.78 -11.13 0.24
N ILE A 24 11.65 -10.12 0.22
CA ILE A 24 12.53 -9.80 1.36
C ILE A 24 11.84 -8.99 2.47
N GLY A 25 10.54 -8.69 2.35
CA GLY A 25 9.76 -8.05 3.41
C GLY A 25 9.83 -6.53 3.45
N ILE A 26 9.95 -5.85 2.30
CA ILE A 26 10.00 -4.38 2.22
C ILE A 26 8.74 -3.68 2.77
N LEU A 27 7.64 -4.40 2.95
CA LEU A 27 6.40 -3.84 3.48
C LEU A 27 6.53 -3.37 4.94
N ASP A 28 7.28 -4.08 5.79
CA ASP A 28 7.47 -3.68 7.20
C ASP A 28 8.14 -2.29 7.34
N PRO A 29 9.30 -2.00 6.70
CA PRO A 29 9.89 -0.67 6.76
C PRO A 29 9.04 0.39 6.06
N LEU A 30 8.28 0.04 5.01
CA LEU A 30 7.36 0.98 4.38
C LEU A 30 6.20 1.37 5.32
N CYS A 31 5.62 0.42 6.06
CA CYS A 31 4.61 0.71 7.08
C CYS A 31 5.14 1.67 8.15
N ARG A 32 6.38 1.48 8.62
CA ARG A 32 7.02 2.40 9.58
C ARG A 32 7.19 3.80 9.00
N LEU A 33 7.52 3.91 7.71
CA LEU A 33 7.65 5.19 7.04
C LEU A 33 6.33 5.95 6.90
N LEU A 34 5.17 5.28 6.94
CA LEU A 34 3.88 5.99 6.95
C LEU A 34 3.67 6.78 8.24
N THR A 35 4.27 6.35 9.35
CA THR A 35 4.10 7.01 10.66
C THR A 35 5.00 8.22 10.87
N VAL A 36 5.89 8.52 9.92
CA VAL A 36 6.80 9.67 10.03
C VAL A 36 6.08 10.99 9.77
N SER A 37 6.53 12.04 10.47
CA SER A 37 5.97 13.38 10.37
C SER A 37 6.21 14.06 9.02
N ASP A 38 7.20 13.61 8.26
CA ASP A 38 7.51 14.14 6.94
C ASP A 38 6.49 13.64 5.89
N SER A 39 5.60 14.54 5.45
CA SER A 39 4.56 14.23 4.46
C SER A 39 5.13 13.80 3.11
N LYS A 40 6.32 14.28 2.70
CA LYS A 40 6.93 13.84 1.45
C LYS A 40 7.41 12.40 1.56
N MET A 41 8.06 12.04 2.68
CA MET A 41 8.49 10.65 2.87
C MET A 41 7.30 9.69 2.96
N ALA A 42 6.24 10.08 3.68
CA ALA A 42 5.02 9.29 3.77
C ALA A 42 4.32 9.13 2.40
N ALA A 43 4.29 10.18 1.57
CA ALA A 43 3.77 10.10 0.21
C ALA A 43 4.51 9.06 -0.64
N VAL A 44 5.84 9.11 -0.67
CA VAL A 44 6.65 8.17 -1.46
C VAL A 44 6.51 6.74 -0.92
N ALA A 45 6.42 6.57 0.40
CA ALA A 45 6.15 5.26 0.99
C ALA A 45 4.77 4.71 0.59
N LEU A 46 3.75 5.56 0.56
CA LEU A 46 2.40 5.19 0.16
C LEU A 46 2.30 4.83 -1.32
N GLU A 47 2.96 5.58 -2.20
CA GLU A 47 3.10 5.24 -3.62
C GLU A 47 3.80 3.89 -3.82
N ALA A 48 4.89 3.64 -3.08
CA ALA A 48 5.61 2.38 -3.12
C ALA A 48 4.72 1.20 -2.67
N ILE A 49 3.94 1.37 -1.60
CA ILE A 49 2.96 0.37 -1.14
C ILE A 49 1.91 0.10 -2.22
N GLY A 50 1.34 1.15 -2.83
CA GLY A 50 0.38 0.99 -3.92
C GLY A 50 0.92 0.16 -5.08
N ASN A 51 2.18 0.37 -5.46
CA ASN A 51 2.83 -0.38 -6.53
C ASN A 51 3.08 -1.85 -6.16
N VAL A 52 3.49 -2.14 -4.92
CA VAL A 52 3.63 -3.51 -4.42
C VAL A 52 2.28 -4.23 -4.37
N LEU A 53 1.22 -3.54 -3.92
CA LEU A 53 -0.12 -4.10 -3.90
C LEU A 53 -0.62 -4.39 -5.32
N GLN A 54 -0.35 -3.51 -6.29
CA GLN A 54 -0.66 -3.74 -7.70
C GLN A 54 0.05 -4.96 -8.26
N LEU A 55 1.35 -5.15 -7.95
CA LEU A 55 2.09 -6.36 -8.32
C LEU A 55 1.44 -7.61 -7.72
N GLY A 56 0.98 -7.51 -6.47
CA GLY A 56 0.25 -8.58 -5.79
C GLY A 56 -1.06 -8.97 -6.48
N GLN A 57 -1.76 -8.02 -7.09
CA GLN A 57 -2.98 -8.31 -7.86
C GLN A 57 -2.66 -9.05 -9.17
N VAL A 58 -1.56 -8.72 -9.83
CA VAL A 58 -1.07 -9.46 -11.00
C VAL A 58 -0.72 -10.89 -10.58
N HIS A 59 0.07 -11.04 -9.52
CA HIS A 59 0.41 -12.34 -8.95
C HIS A 59 -0.81 -13.20 -8.58
N LYS A 60 -1.79 -12.57 -7.92
CA LYS A 60 -3.06 -13.20 -7.55
C LYS A 60 -3.76 -13.75 -8.80
N SER A 61 -3.83 -12.94 -9.86
CA SER A 61 -4.50 -13.31 -11.11
C SER A 61 -3.75 -14.39 -11.87
N GLU A 62 -2.41 -14.33 -11.94
CA GLU A 62 -1.56 -15.31 -12.63
C GLU A 62 -1.57 -16.68 -11.95
N HIS A 63 -1.56 -16.72 -10.62
CA HIS A 63 -1.47 -17.95 -9.84
C HIS A 63 -2.83 -18.43 -9.31
N GLY A 64 -3.92 -17.70 -9.58
CA GLY A 64 -5.26 -18.02 -9.11
C GLY A 64 -5.40 -18.01 -7.58
N LEU A 65 -4.67 -17.12 -6.89
CA LEU A 65 -4.72 -17.04 -5.43
C LEU A 65 -6.06 -16.43 -4.96
N PRO A 66 -6.59 -16.85 -3.79
CA PRO A 66 -7.85 -16.32 -3.26
C PRO A 66 -7.72 -14.84 -2.89
N GLU A 67 -6.56 -14.42 -2.40
CA GLU A 67 -6.27 -13.07 -1.95
C GLU A 67 -4.90 -12.58 -2.42
N ASN A 68 -4.66 -11.29 -2.29
CA ASN A 68 -3.36 -10.70 -2.60
C ASN A 68 -2.39 -10.96 -1.43
N PRO A 69 -1.31 -11.74 -1.62
CA PRO A 69 -0.41 -12.11 -0.53
C PRO A 69 0.28 -10.89 0.09
N TYR A 70 0.59 -9.85 -0.69
CA TYR A 70 1.21 -8.64 -0.17
C TYR A 70 0.22 -7.77 0.61
N ALA A 71 -1.07 -7.81 0.27
CA ALA A 71 -2.10 -7.13 1.05
C ALA A 71 -2.24 -7.76 2.44
N ALA A 72 -2.23 -9.09 2.52
CA ALA A 72 -2.27 -9.81 3.79
C ALA A 72 -1.06 -9.47 4.69
N VAL A 73 0.14 -9.41 4.11
CA VAL A 73 1.36 -9.01 4.84
C VAL A 73 1.29 -7.54 5.29
N LEU A 74 0.77 -6.64 4.45
CA LEU A 74 0.61 -5.23 4.81
C LEU A 74 -0.31 -5.07 6.03
N VAL A 75 -1.44 -5.79 6.04
CA VAL A 75 -2.38 -5.79 7.17
C VAL A 75 -1.74 -6.38 8.42
N ALA A 76 -1.01 -7.50 8.30
CA ALA A 76 -0.31 -8.11 9.43
C ALA A 76 0.73 -7.17 10.07
N ASN A 77 1.30 -6.25 9.28
CA ASN A 77 2.26 -5.24 9.74
C ASN A 77 1.61 -3.92 10.19
N GLY A 78 0.27 -3.86 10.34
CA GLY A 78 -0.45 -2.65 10.75
C GLY A 78 -0.49 -1.54 9.70
N GLY A 79 -0.17 -1.87 8.44
CA GLY A 79 -0.12 -0.88 7.36
C GLY A 79 -1.49 -0.31 7.02
N HIS A 80 -2.56 -1.07 7.22
CA HIS A 80 -3.92 -0.59 6.95
C HIS A 80 -4.30 0.58 7.88
N GLU A 81 -4.11 0.40 9.19
CA GLU A 81 -4.37 1.42 10.20
C GLU A 81 -3.48 2.64 10.00
N HIS A 82 -2.22 2.44 9.61
CA HIS A 82 -1.33 3.54 9.28
C HIS A 82 -1.80 4.34 8.06
N ILE A 83 -2.27 3.69 6.98
CA ILE A 83 -2.83 4.39 5.81
C ILE A 83 -4.13 5.13 6.19
N GLN A 84 -4.97 4.54 7.04
CA GLN A 84 -6.17 5.23 7.54
C GLN A 84 -5.82 6.48 8.36
N ALA A 85 -4.79 6.42 9.22
CA ALA A 85 -4.32 7.58 9.96
C ALA A 85 -3.81 8.71 9.05
N LEU A 86 -3.31 8.40 7.85
CA LEU A 86 -2.91 9.41 6.86
C LEU A 86 -4.08 10.19 6.28
N LEU A 87 -5.33 9.72 6.41
CA LEU A 87 -6.51 10.47 5.98
C LEU A 87 -6.69 11.78 6.76
N GLU A 88 -6.20 11.85 8.00
CA GLU A 88 -6.23 13.09 8.78
C GLU A 88 -5.24 14.14 8.25
N ARG A 89 -4.32 13.75 7.36
CA ARG A 89 -3.30 14.64 6.78
C ARG A 89 -3.76 15.10 5.39
N PRO A 90 -4.13 16.37 5.22
CA PRO A 90 -4.73 16.86 3.97
C PRO A 90 -3.81 16.70 2.76
N GLU A 91 -2.49 16.70 2.94
CA GLU A 91 -1.52 16.51 1.84
C GLU A 91 -1.46 15.07 1.33
N LEU A 92 -1.93 14.10 2.12
CA LEU A 92 -1.86 12.66 1.83
C LEU A 92 -3.24 12.01 1.71
N HIS A 93 -4.30 12.75 2.05
CA HIS A 93 -5.67 12.26 2.06
C HIS A 93 -6.05 11.60 0.73
N ASP A 94 -5.93 12.32 -0.39
CA ASP A 94 -6.38 11.83 -1.70
C ASP A 94 -5.60 10.60 -2.16
N LEU A 95 -4.29 10.56 -1.87
CA LEU A 95 -3.44 9.42 -2.19
C LEU A 95 -3.82 8.20 -1.33
N SER A 96 -4.11 8.42 -0.04
CA SER A 96 -4.51 7.36 0.91
C SER A 96 -5.87 6.78 0.55
N VAL A 97 -6.84 7.64 0.20
CA VAL A 97 -8.14 7.21 -0.32
C VAL A 97 -7.96 6.37 -1.59
N SER A 98 -7.14 6.82 -2.55
CA SER A 98 -6.93 6.07 -3.79
C SER A 98 -6.37 4.67 -3.55
N VAL A 99 -5.42 4.50 -2.63
CA VAL A 99 -4.85 3.18 -2.29
C VAL A 99 -5.88 2.31 -1.57
N LEU A 100 -6.63 2.87 -0.62
CA LEU A 100 -7.67 2.16 0.12
C LEU A 100 -8.80 1.69 -0.80
N GLU A 101 -9.28 2.53 -1.71
CA GLU A 101 -10.34 2.16 -2.66
C GLU A 101 -9.87 1.11 -3.68
N LYS A 102 -8.62 1.18 -4.15
CA LYS A 102 -8.12 0.22 -5.15
C LYS A 102 -7.83 -1.16 -4.58
N HIS A 103 -7.34 -1.23 -3.35
CA HIS A 103 -6.81 -2.48 -2.79
C HIS A 103 -7.59 -3.00 -1.59
N PHE A 104 -8.36 -2.14 -0.90
CA PHE A 104 -9.10 -2.46 0.33
C PHE A 104 -10.59 -2.11 0.24
N ALA A 105 -11.15 -1.85 -0.95
CA ALA A 105 -12.56 -1.50 -1.12
C ALA A 105 -13.55 -2.54 -0.56
N ASP A 106 -13.18 -3.82 -0.51
CA ASP A 106 -14.00 -4.87 0.12
C ASP A 106 -14.16 -4.67 1.65
N SER A 107 -13.20 -4.01 2.30
CA SER A 107 -13.27 -3.72 3.75
C SER A 107 -14.01 -2.40 4.03
N ALA A 108 -14.07 -1.48 3.06
CA ALA A 108 -14.77 -0.19 3.17
C ALA A 108 -16.31 -0.31 3.12
N ALA A 109 -16.85 -1.49 2.79
CA ALA A 109 -18.29 -1.74 2.86
C ALA A 109 -18.84 -1.74 4.31
N LEU A 110 -17.97 -1.83 5.32
CA LEU A 110 -18.36 -1.88 6.74
C LEU A 110 -18.41 -0.51 7.44
N THR A 111 -17.88 0.56 6.85
CA THR A 111 -17.91 1.92 7.46
C THR A 111 -19.00 2.83 6.91
N ARG A 112 -19.80 2.38 5.92
CA ARG A 112 -20.90 3.17 5.36
C ARG A 112 -22.26 2.93 6.05
N THR A 113 -22.29 2.22 7.18
CA THR A 113 -23.56 1.89 7.87
C THR A 113 -23.98 2.83 9.00
N ASP A 114 -23.17 3.82 9.40
CA ASP A 114 -23.49 4.71 10.55
C ASP A 114 -23.53 6.21 10.19
N ALA A 115 -24.20 6.58 9.08
CA ALA A 115 -24.50 8.00 8.80
C ALA A 115 -25.78 8.18 7.96
N ARG A 116 -26.89 7.57 8.40
CA ARG A 116 -28.24 7.94 7.95
C ARG A 116 -29.17 7.98 9.15
N ASP A 117 -29.16 9.13 9.83
CA ASP A 117 -30.38 9.71 10.42
C ASP A 117 -31.40 10.00 9.30
#